data_AF-A0A7J7ME50-F1
#
_entry.id   AF-A0A7J7ME50-F1
#
_cell.length_a   1.000
_cell.length_b   1.000
_cell.length_c   1.000
_cell.angle_alpha   90.00
_cell.angle_beta   90.00
_cell.angle_gamma   90.00
#
_symmetry.space_group_name_H-M   'P 1'
#
loop_
_entity.id
_entity.type
_entity.pdbx_description
1 polymer ?
#
loop_
_entity_poly.entity_id
_entity_poly.type
_entity_poly.pdbx_seq_one_letter_code
_entity_poly.pdbx_strand_id
1 'polypeptide(L)'
;MVFIADYFFKPSLGEDLSYAYMEVEVKVDDLKRDGALTNFSIEAAVYDSRKWFEGDENVDQSPCDVVHLELKSSPNSLQLGFHGYVLGGRLEMPKLWSAEQPNLYTLVVILKDEQGQLVDCESCQVGIRKISQAPKQLLVNGHPVVIRGVNRHEHHPRLGKTNLESCMVKDLVLMKQNNINAVRNSHYPQHPRWYQLCDLFGIYMVDEANIETHGFDLSKHVKHPTSETSWAYAMLDRVIGMVERNKNHSCIFSWSLGNESGYGSNHSALAGWIRGKDSSRLLHYEGGGSRTSSTDIICPMYMRVWDMVEIAKDPNETRPLILCEYSHAMGNSNGNIHKYWEAIDTTFGLQGGFIWDWVDQGLLKESGDGSKHWAYGGDFGDTPNDLNFCLNGLMWPDRSPHPALNEVKYVYQSIKISLGDNILKIRNANFFKASEELQIIWLLHGDGLSLGDGTLPIITIEPQSSYDVEFKSAPWYSPWASSSATEIFLTITTKLLNSTPWAEAGHVFASTEIQLPAKQERSPYVCALLQIMSLVPYDIVSSI
;
A
#
# COMPACT_ATOMS: atom_id res chain seq x y z
N MET A 1 8.21 -40.00 9.10
CA MET A 1 6.81 -39.60 9.36
C MET A 1 6.28 -39.09 8.04
N VAL A 2 5.05 -39.41 7.67
CA VAL A 2 4.43 -38.89 6.44
C VAL A 2 3.64 -37.65 6.84
N PHE A 3 3.87 -36.52 6.19
CA PHE A 3 3.25 -35.24 6.52
C PHE A 3 3.19 -34.31 5.29
N ILE A 4 2.34 -33.28 5.35
CA ILE A 4 2.24 -32.25 4.31
C ILE A 4 3.47 -31.35 4.41
N ALA A 5 4.34 -31.42 3.41
CA ALA A 5 5.62 -30.70 3.42
C ALA A 5 5.53 -29.31 2.80
N ASP A 6 4.61 -29.11 1.86
CA ASP A 6 4.40 -27.85 1.17
C ASP A 6 3.02 -27.80 0.51
N TYR A 7 2.42 -26.61 0.41
CA TYR A 7 1.24 -26.38 -0.40
C TYR A 7 1.21 -24.97 -1.00
N PHE A 8 0.67 -24.85 -2.22
CA PHE A 8 0.57 -23.58 -2.94
C PHE A 8 -0.83 -23.40 -3.52
N PHE A 9 -1.57 -22.43 -3.01
CA PHE A 9 -2.88 -22.01 -3.51
C PHE A 9 -2.75 -21.06 -4.70
N LYS A 10 -3.33 -21.44 -5.84
CA LYS A 10 -3.20 -20.76 -7.12
C LYS A 10 -4.59 -20.50 -7.71
N PRO A 11 -5.24 -19.38 -7.36
CA PRO A 11 -6.52 -19.01 -7.95
C PRO A 11 -6.31 -18.41 -9.35
N SER A 12 -7.17 -18.79 -10.30
CA SER A 12 -7.27 -18.19 -11.62
C SER A 12 -8.68 -17.67 -11.86
N LEU A 13 -8.81 -16.36 -12.08
CA LEU A 13 -10.10 -15.71 -12.32
C LEU A 13 -10.48 -15.76 -13.80
N GLY A 14 -11.76 -16.04 -14.07
CA GLY A 14 -12.37 -15.84 -15.39
C GLY A 14 -12.24 -14.38 -15.85
N GLU A 15 -12.31 -14.15 -17.16
CA GLU A 15 -12.12 -12.81 -17.75
C GLU A 15 -13.13 -11.77 -17.23
N ASP A 16 -14.37 -12.20 -16.99
CA ASP A 16 -15.46 -11.39 -16.45
C ASP A 16 -15.54 -11.41 -14.92
N LEU A 17 -14.57 -12.07 -14.25
CA LEU A 17 -14.50 -12.26 -12.80
C LEU A 17 -15.71 -13.01 -12.20
N SER A 18 -16.58 -13.62 -13.02
CA SER A 18 -17.80 -14.30 -12.55
C SER A 18 -17.53 -15.67 -11.94
N TYR A 19 -16.33 -16.22 -12.10
CA TYR A 19 -15.89 -17.46 -11.48
C TYR A 19 -14.38 -17.47 -11.23
N ALA A 20 -13.94 -18.33 -10.31
CA ALA A 20 -12.53 -18.66 -10.08
C ALA A 20 -12.31 -20.18 -10.22
N TYR A 21 -11.27 -20.57 -10.95
CA TYR A 21 -10.68 -21.90 -10.83
C TYR A 21 -9.64 -21.86 -9.71
N MET A 22 -9.83 -22.69 -8.69
CA MET A 22 -8.91 -22.83 -7.58
C MET A 22 -8.07 -24.07 -7.79
N GLU A 23 -6.75 -23.91 -7.71
CA GLU A 23 -5.80 -25.00 -7.74
C GLU A 23 -4.95 -25.00 -6.47
N VAL A 24 -4.67 -26.18 -5.92
CA VAL A 24 -3.72 -26.35 -4.82
C VAL A 24 -2.71 -27.41 -5.22
N GLU A 25 -1.46 -26.99 -5.34
CA GLU A 25 -0.31 -27.90 -5.43
C GLU A 25 0.07 -28.35 -4.01
N VAL A 26 0.22 -29.64 -3.76
CA VAL A 26 0.57 -30.21 -2.45
C VAL A 26 1.75 -31.17 -2.59
N LYS A 27 2.79 -30.98 -1.77
CA LYS A 27 3.88 -31.94 -1.60
C LYS A 27 3.74 -32.65 -0.27
N VAL A 28 3.93 -33.95 -0.29
CA VAL A 28 4.01 -34.80 0.90
C VAL A 28 5.44 -35.28 1.03
N ASP A 29 6.05 -35.11 2.20
CA ASP A 29 7.32 -35.74 2.49
C ASP A 29 7.06 -37.13 3.07
N ASP A 30 7.64 -38.13 2.39
CA ASP A 30 7.70 -39.49 2.87
C ASP A 30 9.17 -39.92 2.90
N LEU A 31 9.76 -39.79 4.08
CA LEU A 31 11.13 -40.22 4.38
C LEU A 31 11.36 -41.73 4.16
N LYS A 32 10.32 -42.53 3.87
CA LYS A 32 10.43 -43.96 3.56
C LYS A 32 10.33 -44.21 2.04
N ARG A 33 11.29 -43.73 1.26
CA ARG A 33 11.39 -44.13 -0.15
C ARG A 33 11.85 -45.58 -0.29
N ASP A 34 10.91 -46.45 -0.62
CA ASP A 34 11.03 -47.43 -1.71
C ASP A 34 9.61 -47.88 -2.14
N GLY A 35 9.00 -47.13 -3.07
CA GLY A 35 8.06 -47.72 -4.03
C GLY A 35 6.55 -47.73 -3.79
N ALA A 36 5.95 -47.10 -2.77
CA ALA A 36 4.49 -47.12 -2.61
C ALA A 36 3.87 -45.82 -2.03
N LEU A 37 3.59 -44.84 -2.89
CA LEU A 37 2.60 -43.77 -2.63
C LEU A 37 1.16 -44.27 -2.84
N THR A 38 0.90 -45.58 -2.82
CA THR A 38 -0.38 -46.16 -3.26
C THR A 38 -1.51 -46.00 -2.25
N ASN A 39 -1.24 -45.46 -1.06
CA ASN A 39 -2.01 -45.74 0.14
C ASN A 39 -2.40 -44.49 0.96
N PHE A 40 -2.19 -43.27 0.44
CA PHE A 40 -2.66 -42.03 1.07
C PHE A 40 -3.64 -41.29 0.16
N SER A 41 -4.67 -40.68 0.73
CA SER A 41 -5.54 -39.74 0.03
C SER A 41 -5.30 -38.31 0.51
N ILE A 42 -5.46 -37.36 -0.40
CA ILE A 42 -5.41 -35.93 -0.11
C ILE A 42 -6.75 -35.32 -0.48
N GLU A 43 -7.28 -34.53 0.44
CA GLU A 43 -8.49 -33.74 0.27
C GLU A 43 -8.13 -32.27 0.53
N ALA A 44 -8.78 -31.35 -0.16
CA ALA A 44 -8.68 -29.94 0.15
C ALA A 44 -10.03 -29.26 -0.03
N ALA A 45 -10.34 -28.32 0.85
CA ALA A 45 -11.58 -27.56 0.81
C ALA A 45 -11.34 -26.10 1.14
N VAL A 46 -12.19 -25.24 0.59
CA VAL A 46 -12.15 -23.79 0.81
C VAL A 46 -13.44 -23.37 1.52
N TYR A 47 -13.31 -22.61 2.61
CA TYR A 47 -14.41 -22.16 3.46
C TYR A 47 -14.51 -20.63 3.48
N ASP A 48 -15.72 -20.06 3.52
CA ASP A 48 -15.90 -18.61 3.68
C ASP A 48 -15.66 -18.20 5.15
N SER A 49 -14.62 -17.39 5.39
CA SER A 49 -14.18 -17.01 6.74
C SER A 49 -15.13 -16.01 7.44
N ARG A 50 -16.05 -15.32 6.74
CA ARG A 50 -16.91 -14.30 7.37
C ARG A 50 -17.98 -14.88 8.29
N LYS A 51 -18.48 -16.08 8.00
CA LYS A 51 -19.52 -16.72 8.83
C LYS A 51 -19.04 -17.07 10.25
N TRP A 52 -17.72 -17.12 10.48
CA TRP A 52 -17.15 -17.38 11.81
C TRP A 52 -17.10 -16.14 12.71
N PHE A 53 -17.08 -14.93 12.13
CA PHE A 53 -16.96 -13.68 12.90
C PHE A 53 -18.31 -12.97 13.15
N GLU A 54 -19.36 -13.33 12.42
CA GLU A 54 -20.72 -12.76 12.56
C GLU A 54 -21.62 -13.52 13.58
N GLY A 55 -21.05 -14.42 14.40
CA GLY A 55 -21.80 -15.29 15.29
C GLY A 55 -22.42 -14.61 16.52
N ASP A 56 -23.68 -14.18 16.37
CA ASP A 56 -24.71 -14.24 17.41
C ASP A 56 -24.91 -15.72 17.85
N GLU A 57 -25.32 -16.00 19.09
CA GLU A 57 -25.31 -17.34 19.73
C GLU A 57 -26.16 -18.45 19.05
N ASN A 58 -26.71 -18.22 17.85
CA ASN A 58 -27.59 -19.17 17.13
C ASN A 58 -27.37 -19.19 15.60
N VAL A 59 -26.12 -19.20 15.15
CA VAL A 59 -25.81 -19.53 13.74
C VAL A 59 -25.65 -21.04 13.59
N ASP A 60 -26.39 -21.63 12.66
CA ASP A 60 -26.24 -23.02 12.19
C ASP A 60 -24.75 -23.31 11.93
N GLN A 61 -24.13 -24.09 12.82
CA GLN A 61 -22.68 -24.35 12.89
C GLN A 61 -22.20 -25.33 11.81
N SER A 62 -22.93 -25.48 10.71
CA SER A 62 -22.50 -26.29 9.58
C SER A 62 -21.51 -25.47 8.73
N PRO A 63 -20.19 -25.78 8.73
CA PRO A 63 -19.28 -25.13 7.80
C PRO A 63 -19.70 -25.54 6.38
N CYS A 64 -20.35 -24.63 5.65
CA CYS A 64 -20.53 -24.82 4.21
C CYS A 64 -19.18 -24.53 3.57
N ASP A 65 -18.41 -25.58 3.27
CA ASP A 65 -17.36 -25.48 2.28
C ASP A 65 -17.96 -24.84 1.02
N VAL A 66 -17.30 -23.78 0.53
CA VAL A 66 -17.77 -23.11 -0.68
C VAL A 66 -17.35 -23.91 -1.91
N VAL A 67 -16.26 -24.66 -1.80
CA VAL A 67 -15.75 -25.59 -2.83
C VAL A 67 -14.94 -26.71 -2.17
N HIS A 68 -15.28 -27.94 -2.52
CA HIS A 68 -14.40 -29.09 -2.35
C HIS A 68 -13.48 -29.22 -3.57
N LEU A 69 -12.18 -29.36 -3.35
CA LEU A 69 -11.17 -29.49 -4.41
C LEU A 69 -10.92 -30.98 -4.67
N GLU A 70 -11.09 -31.40 -5.91
CA GLU A 70 -10.89 -32.78 -6.33
C GLU A 70 -9.47 -32.98 -6.86
N LEU A 71 -8.88 -34.14 -6.57
CA LEU A 71 -7.58 -34.51 -7.12
C LEU A 71 -7.67 -34.55 -8.65
N LYS A 72 -6.88 -33.71 -9.32
CA LYS A 72 -6.72 -33.77 -10.78
C LYS A 72 -6.05 -35.09 -11.12
N SER A 73 -6.62 -35.83 -12.07
CA SER A 73 -6.03 -37.08 -12.56
C SER A 73 -4.58 -36.83 -12.99
N SER A 74 -3.66 -37.63 -12.45
CA SER A 74 -2.23 -37.47 -12.66
C SER A 74 -1.92 -37.33 -14.15
N PRO A 75 -1.28 -36.25 -14.62
CA PRO A 75 -0.80 -36.21 -15.97
C PRO A 75 0.23 -37.34 -16.15
N ASN A 76 0.15 -38.06 -17.27
CA ASN A 76 1.11 -39.09 -17.66
C ASN A 76 2.56 -38.64 -17.32
N SER A 77 3.38 -39.61 -16.89
CA SER A 77 4.73 -39.49 -16.29
C SER A 77 5.83 -38.78 -17.11
N LEU A 78 5.45 -37.98 -18.13
CA LEU A 78 6.32 -37.26 -19.05
C LEU A 78 6.07 -35.73 -19.06
N GLN A 79 5.23 -35.17 -18.18
CA GLN A 79 5.08 -33.70 -18.11
C GLN A 79 6.22 -33.03 -17.32
N LEU A 80 6.84 -32.03 -17.96
CA LEU A 80 7.65 -31.00 -17.29
C LEU A 80 6.74 -30.19 -16.35
N GLY A 81 7.06 -30.08 -15.05
CA GLY A 81 6.24 -29.29 -14.13
C GLY A 81 6.40 -29.66 -12.65
N PHE A 82 5.40 -29.28 -11.85
CA PHE A 82 5.31 -29.61 -10.42
C PHE A 82 5.14 -31.13 -10.22
N HIS A 83 5.95 -31.70 -9.32
CA HIS A 83 5.87 -33.11 -8.93
C HIS A 83 5.25 -33.22 -7.53
N GLY A 84 3.95 -33.50 -7.50
CA GLY A 84 3.15 -33.66 -6.28
C GLY A 84 1.67 -33.85 -6.61
N TYR A 85 0.80 -33.67 -5.63
CA TYR A 85 -0.65 -33.73 -5.82
C TYR A 85 -1.16 -32.37 -6.27
N VAL A 86 -2.09 -32.35 -7.23
CA VAL A 86 -2.74 -31.13 -7.69
C VAL A 86 -4.23 -31.31 -7.50
N LEU A 87 -4.84 -30.50 -6.64
CA LEU A 87 -6.29 -30.49 -6.43
C LEU A 87 -6.90 -29.27 -7.13
N GLY A 88 -8.11 -29.42 -7.66
CA GLY A 88 -8.79 -28.39 -8.42
C GLY A 88 -10.29 -28.30 -8.12
N GLY A 89 -10.84 -27.10 -8.20
CA GLY A 89 -12.26 -26.87 -8.09
C GLY A 89 -12.66 -25.51 -8.70
N ARG A 90 -13.95 -25.27 -8.78
CA ARG A 90 -14.51 -24.05 -9.39
C ARG A 90 -15.47 -23.38 -8.40
N LEU A 91 -15.28 -22.09 -8.18
CA LEU A 91 -16.16 -21.24 -7.37
C LEU A 91 -16.85 -20.23 -8.29
N GLU A 92 -18.18 -20.23 -8.30
CA GLU A 92 -18.97 -19.18 -8.95
C GLU A 92 -19.04 -17.94 -8.04
N MET A 93 -19.04 -16.76 -8.65
CA MET A 93 -19.14 -15.44 -8.01
C MET A 93 -18.25 -15.28 -6.77
N PRO A 94 -16.92 -15.47 -6.91
CA PRO A 94 -15.99 -15.38 -5.78
C PRO A 94 -15.99 -13.98 -5.18
N LYS A 95 -15.95 -13.88 -3.85
CA LYS A 95 -15.69 -12.61 -3.15
C LYS A 95 -14.21 -12.27 -3.32
N LEU A 96 -13.90 -11.27 -4.13
CA LEU A 96 -12.52 -10.92 -4.47
C LEU A 96 -11.81 -10.17 -3.33
N TRP A 97 -10.53 -10.46 -3.15
CA TRP A 97 -9.66 -9.74 -2.22
C TRP A 97 -9.10 -8.47 -2.87
N SER A 98 -9.14 -7.36 -2.14
CA SER A 98 -8.43 -6.11 -2.42
C SER A 98 -8.13 -5.38 -1.10
N ALA A 99 -7.32 -4.32 -1.14
CA ALA A 99 -7.07 -3.49 0.06
C ALA A 99 -8.34 -2.73 0.55
N GLU A 100 -9.33 -2.57 -0.34
CA GLU A 100 -10.62 -1.95 -0.03
C GLU A 100 -11.65 -2.97 0.50
N GLN A 101 -11.56 -4.21 0.01
CA GLN A 101 -12.44 -5.34 0.34
C GLN A 101 -11.60 -6.59 0.62
N PRO A 102 -11.05 -6.77 1.84
CA PRO A 102 -10.17 -7.89 2.18
C PRO A 102 -10.95 -9.19 2.41
N ASN A 103 -11.66 -9.66 1.38
CA ASN A 103 -12.39 -10.92 1.44
C ASN A 103 -11.39 -12.09 1.51
N LEU A 104 -11.50 -12.89 2.58
CA LEU A 104 -10.67 -14.06 2.80
C LEU A 104 -11.52 -15.32 2.92
N TYR A 105 -10.93 -16.41 2.50
CA TYR A 105 -11.38 -17.78 2.67
C TYR A 105 -10.35 -18.54 3.50
N THR A 106 -10.75 -19.68 4.07
CA THR A 106 -9.83 -20.62 4.72
C THR A 106 -9.61 -21.81 3.82
N LEU A 107 -8.38 -22.04 3.38
CA LEU A 107 -7.97 -23.29 2.74
C LEU A 107 -7.61 -24.31 3.82
N VAL A 108 -8.16 -25.52 3.71
CA VAL A 108 -7.80 -26.67 4.56
C VAL A 108 -7.32 -27.80 3.64
N VAL A 109 -6.16 -28.37 3.94
CA VAL A 109 -5.56 -29.51 3.23
C VAL A 109 -5.43 -30.67 4.22
N ILE A 110 -6.03 -31.80 3.88
CA ILE A 110 -6.12 -32.97 4.75
C ILE A 110 -5.43 -34.15 4.08
N LEU A 111 -4.52 -34.79 4.81
CA LEU A 111 -3.87 -36.04 4.43
C LEU A 111 -4.48 -37.19 5.25
N LYS A 112 -4.91 -38.26 4.57
CA LYS A 112 -5.48 -39.45 5.21
C LYS A 112 -4.77 -40.73 4.78
N ASP A 113 -4.79 -41.74 5.65
CA ASP A 113 -4.33 -43.09 5.34
C ASP A 113 -5.39 -43.91 4.57
N GLU A 114 -5.07 -45.16 4.24
CA GLU A 114 -5.96 -46.09 3.53
C GLU A 114 -7.27 -46.38 4.29
N GLN A 115 -7.25 -46.25 5.62
CA GLN A 115 -8.42 -46.47 6.47
C GLN A 115 -9.26 -45.18 6.59
N GLY A 116 -8.89 -44.11 5.87
CA GLY A 116 -9.54 -42.81 5.90
C GLY A 116 -9.29 -42.05 7.20
N GLN A 117 -8.32 -42.46 8.02
CA GLN A 117 -7.97 -41.76 9.26
C GLN A 117 -7.08 -40.56 8.95
N LEU A 118 -7.26 -39.49 9.72
CA LEU A 118 -6.47 -38.27 9.61
C LEU A 118 -4.99 -38.54 9.97
N VAL A 119 -4.10 -38.23 9.04
CA VAL A 119 -2.64 -38.30 9.22
C VAL A 119 -2.09 -36.91 9.52
N ASP A 120 -2.49 -35.91 8.72
CA ASP A 120 -2.02 -34.54 8.86
C ASP A 120 -3.06 -33.53 8.33
N CYS A 121 -3.03 -32.31 8.84
CA CYS A 121 -3.95 -31.24 8.46
C CYS A 121 -3.25 -29.89 8.52
N GLU A 122 -3.22 -29.19 7.39
CA GLU A 122 -2.67 -27.85 7.26
C GLU A 122 -3.73 -26.85 6.79
N SER A 123 -3.61 -25.60 7.23
CA SER A 123 -4.55 -24.56 6.82
C SER A 123 -3.92 -23.17 6.73
N CYS A 124 -4.49 -22.33 5.86
CA CYS A 124 -4.16 -20.90 5.80
C CYS A 124 -5.34 -20.07 5.32
N GLN A 125 -5.29 -18.76 5.60
CA GLN A 125 -6.18 -17.80 4.95
C GLN A 125 -5.70 -17.56 3.52
N VAL A 126 -6.65 -17.52 2.58
CA VAL A 126 -6.39 -17.24 1.16
C VAL A 126 -7.41 -16.23 0.64
N GLY A 127 -6.95 -15.29 -0.17
CA GLY A 127 -7.80 -14.31 -0.86
C GLY A 127 -7.71 -14.48 -2.37
N ILE A 128 -8.87 -14.55 -3.03
CA ILE A 128 -8.98 -14.71 -4.48
C ILE A 128 -8.81 -13.33 -5.12
N ARG A 129 -7.76 -13.15 -5.93
CA ARG A 129 -7.50 -11.90 -6.68
C ARG A 129 -6.68 -12.21 -7.92
N LYS A 130 -6.61 -11.27 -8.84
CA LYS A 130 -5.70 -11.30 -9.99
C LYS A 130 -4.82 -10.07 -10.00
N ILE A 131 -3.50 -10.26 -9.98
CA ILE A 131 -2.52 -9.23 -10.31
C ILE A 131 -2.15 -9.39 -11.78
N SER A 132 -2.21 -8.31 -12.54
CA SER A 132 -1.85 -8.33 -13.96
C SER A 132 -1.27 -7.00 -14.40
N GLN A 133 -0.70 -6.97 -15.60
CA GLN A 133 -0.18 -5.74 -16.20
C GLN A 133 -0.93 -5.40 -17.48
N ALA A 134 -1.10 -4.11 -17.71
CA ALA A 134 -1.43 -3.50 -18.98
C ALA A 134 -0.38 -2.41 -19.28
N PRO A 135 -0.34 -1.84 -20.51
CA PRO A 135 0.60 -0.76 -20.81
C PRO A 135 0.51 0.37 -19.78
N LYS A 136 1.63 0.62 -19.09
CA LYS A 136 1.83 1.57 -17.99
C LYS A 136 0.93 1.34 -16.77
N GLN A 137 0.32 0.17 -16.61
CA GLN A 137 -0.60 -0.07 -15.51
C GLN A 137 -0.38 -1.42 -14.84
N LEU A 138 -0.20 -1.39 -13.52
CA LEU A 138 -0.44 -2.49 -12.61
C LEU A 138 -1.94 -2.57 -12.33
N LEU A 139 -2.52 -3.75 -12.50
CA LEU A 139 -3.93 -4.00 -12.28
C LEU A 139 -4.15 -4.98 -11.13
N VAL A 140 -5.15 -4.71 -10.30
CA VAL A 140 -5.72 -5.66 -9.35
C VAL A 140 -7.16 -5.90 -9.76
N ASN A 141 -7.53 -7.16 -10.00
CA ASN A 141 -8.88 -7.55 -10.44
C ASN A 141 -9.37 -6.71 -11.63
N GLY A 142 -8.47 -6.42 -12.59
CA GLY A 142 -8.77 -5.64 -13.79
C GLY A 142 -8.71 -4.12 -13.63
N HIS A 143 -8.50 -3.59 -12.42
CA HIS A 143 -8.50 -2.15 -12.15
C HIS A 143 -7.11 -1.58 -11.80
N PRO A 144 -6.75 -0.37 -12.29
CA PRO A 144 -5.43 0.24 -12.07
C PRO A 144 -5.33 0.89 -10.68
N VAL A 145 -4.94 0.12 -9.66
CA VAL A 145 -4.87 0.62 -8.28
C VAL A 145 -3.74 1.63 -8.09
N VAL A 146 -3.97 2.62 -7.23
CA VAL A 146 -2.95 3.60 -6.84
C VAL A 146 -2.37 3.21 -5.49
N ILE A 147 -1.05 3.09 -5.43
CA ILE A 147 -0.28 2.71 -4.25
C ILE A 147 -0.06 3.93 -3.35
N ARG A 148 -0.77 3.95 -2.22
CA ARG A 148 -0.64 4.90 -1.12
C ARG A 148 0.19 4.22 -0.03
N GLY A 149 1.49 4.09 -0.31
CA GLY A 149 2.37 3.20 0.42
C GLY A 149 3.25 3.91 1.45
N VAL A 150 3.82 3.10 2.33
CA VAL A 150 4.94 3.47 3.21
C VAL A 150 5.94 2.31 3.33
N ASN A 151 7.22 2.61 3.44
CA ASN A 151 8.26 1.66 3.80
C ASN A 151 8.17 1.39 5.32
N ARG A 152 8.28 0.14 5.75
CA ARG A 152 8.20 -0.20 7.17
C ARG A 152 9.37 -1.08 7.56
N HIS A 153 10.21 -0.58 8.48
CA HIS A 153 11.09 -1.44 9.25
C HIS A 153 10.39 -2.05 10.46
N GLU A 154 10.83 -3.26 10.81
CA GLU A 154 10.48 -3.89 12.07
C GLU A 154 11.28 -3.27 13.21
N HIS A 155 10.66 -2.39 14.00
CA HIS A 155 11.32 -1.67 15.09
C HIS A 155 10.41 -1.46 16.31
N HIS A 156 10.97 -1.74 17.48
CA HIS A 156 10.39 -1.47 18.79
C HIS A 156 11.40 -0.69 19.66
N PRO A 157 11.01 0.46 20.24
CA PRO A 157 11.94 1.36 20.92
C PRO A 157 12.67 0.76 22.13
N ARG A 158 12.17 -0.34 22.70
CA ARG A 158 12.80 -1.02 23.84
C ARG A 158 13.36 -2.40 23.52
N LEU A 159 12.90 -3.02 22.42
CA LEU A 159 13.22 -4.41 22.09
C LEU A 159 14.03 -4.51 20.79
N GLY A 160 14.42 -3.37 20.21
CA GLY A 160 15.12 -3.33 18.93
C GLY A 160 14.25 -3.90 17.82
N LYS A 161 14.75 -4.96 17.17
CA LYS A 161 14.09 -5.58 16.01
C LYS A 161 13.04 -6.63 16.37
N THR A 162 12.79 -6.91 17.66
CA THR A 162 11.72 -7.84 18.07
C THR A 162 10.35 -7.20 17.85
N ASN A 163 9.45 -7.90 17.17
CA ASN A 163 8.10 -7.43 16.90
C ASN A 163 7.07 -8.10 17.81
N LEU A 164 6.18 -7.27 18.34
CA LEU A 164 5.00 -7.70 19.07
C LEU A 164 3.79 -7.57 18.15
N GLU A 165 2.89 -8.55 18.18
CA GLU A 165 1.65 -8.51 17.40
C GLU A 165 0.85 -7.23 17.68
N SER A 166 0.79 -6.79 18.94
CA SER A 166 0.13 -5.54 19.31
C SER A 166 0.70 -4.31 18.59
N CYS A 167 2.01 -4.27 18.33
CA CYS A 167 2.64 -3.20 17.58
C CYS A 167 2.32 -3.31 16.08
N MET A 168 2.29 -4.51 15.52
CA MET A 168 1.86 -4.74 14.14
C MET A 168 0.41 -4.27 13.92
N VAL A 169 -0.50 -4.65 14.82
CA VAL A 169 -1.91 -4.22 14.77
C VAL A 169 -2.01 -2.71 14.91
N LYS A 170 -1.28 -2.10 15.86
CA LYS A 170 -1.25 -0.63 16.02
C LYS A 170 -0.77 0.07 14.75
N ASP A 171 0.29 -0.45 14.12
CA ASP A 171 0.82 0.08 12.85
C ASP A 171 -0.26 0.02 11.76
N LEU A 172 -0.93 -1.13 11.57
CA LEU A 172 -1.98 -1.30 10.55
C LEU A 172 -3.20 -0.41 10.78
N VAL A 173 -3.66 -0.30 12.03
CA VAL A 173 -4.77 0.58 12.40
C VAL A 173 -4.44 2.03 12.02
N LEU A 174 -3.26 2.51 12.43
CA LEU A 174 -2.82 3.87 12.13
C LEU A 174 -2.62 4.09 10.62
N MET A 175 -2.08 3.12 9.90
CA MET A 175 -1.96 3.17 8.44
C MET A 175 -3.34 3.35 7.78
N LYS A 176 -4.32 2.50 8.11
CA LYS A 176 -5.68 2.60 7.56
C LYS A 176 -6.37 3.92 7.91
N GLN A 177 -6.21 4.38 9.16
CA GLN A 177 -6.76 5.66 9.63
C GLN A 177 -6.18 6.88 8.88
N ASN A 178 -5.00 6.74 8.28
CA ASN A 178 -4.30 7.76 7.51
C ASN A 178 -4.27 7.45 6.00
N ASN A 179 -5.26 6.70 5.51
CA ASN A 179 -5.49 6.44 4.09
C ASN A 179 -4.36 5.65 3.38
N ILE A 180 -3.46 5.00 4.14
CA ILE A 180 -2.41 4.12 3.61
C ILE A 180 -3.05 2.78 3.21
N ASN A 181 -2.75 2.31 2.00
CA ASN A 181 -3.26 1.04 1.48
C ASN A 181 -2.17 0.03 1.14
N ALA A 182 -0.89 0.40 1.29
CA ALA A 182 0.22 -0.46 0.93
C ALA A 182 1.42 -0.32 1.86
N VAL A 183 2.23 -1.38 1.95
CA VAL A 183 3.50 -1.40 2.67
C VAL A 183 4.58 -2.08 1.84
N ARG A 184 5.81 -1.56 1.92
CA ARG A 184 7.01 -2.27 1.45
C ARG A 184 7.77 -2.79 2.67
N ASN A 185 8.13 -4.08 2.64
CA ASN A 185 8.85 -4.76 3.70
C ASN A 185 10.36 -4.43 3.65
N SER A 186 10.71 -3.22 4.04
CA SER A 186 12.09 -2.71 3.98
C SER A 186 12.98 -3.36 5.06
N HIS A 187 14.07 -4.07 4.74
CA HIS A 187 14.50 -4.59 3.43
C HIS A 187 14.70 -6.10 3.49
N TYR A 188 13.67 -6.79 3.99
CA TYR A 188 13.73 -8.21 4.31
C TYR A 188 12.33 -8.79 4.55
N PRO A 189 12.15 -10.11 4.43
CA PRO A 189 10.90 -10.75 4.78
C PRO A 189 10.64 -10.58 6.27
N GLN A 190 9.46 -10.07 6.62
CA GLN A 190 9.11 -9.73 8.01
C GLN A 190 8.61 -10.94 8.79
N HIS A 191 8.22 -10.73 10.05
CA HIS A 191 7.62 -11.75 10.89
C HIS A 191 6.35 -12.34 10.23
N PRO A 192 6.14 -13.68 10.21
CA PRO A 192 5.01 -14.32 9.50
C PRO A 192 3.62 -13.75 9.86
N ARG A 193 3.44 -13.35 11.13
CA ARG A 193 2.18 -12.73 11.60
C ARG A 193 1.84 -11.42 10.87
N TRP A 194 2.83 -10.67 10.38
CA TRP A 194 2.63 -9.43 9.64
C TRP A 194 1.79 -9.64 8.38
N TYR A 195 2.12 -10.67 7.59
CA TYR A 195 1.42 -11.01 6.35
C TYR A 195 -0.03 -11.40 6.59
N GLN A 196 -0.29 -12.22 7.62
CA GLN A 196 -1.64 -12.61 8.02
C GLN A 196 -2.49 -11.39 8.41
N LEU A 197 -1.89 -10.44 9.13
CA LEU A 197 -2.58 -9.20 9.49
C LEU A 197 -2.79 -8.29 8.27
N CYS A 198 -1.84 -8.18 7.34
CA CYS A 198 -2.02 -7.43 6.11
C CYS A 198 -3.11 -8.02 5.20
N ASP A 199 -3.22 -9.35 5.12
CA ASP A 199 -4.32 -10.04 4.45
C ASP A 199 -5.66 -9.63 5.06
N LEU A 200 -5.75 -9.62 6.39
CA LEU A 200 -6.98 -9.32 7.15
C LEU A 200 -7.38 -7.84 7.09
N PHE A 201 -6.43 -6.92 7.24
CA PHE A 201 -6.67 -5.47 7.24
C PHE A 201 -6.84 -4.90 5.81
N GLY A 202 -6.48 -5.68 4.79
CA GLY A 202 -6.47 -5.22 3.40
C GLY A 202 -5.39 -4.18 3.17
N ILE A 203 -4.14 -4.63 3.15
CA ILE A 203 -2.96 -3.84 2.80
C ILE A 203 -2.21 -4.56 1.68
N TYR A 204 -1.93 -3.85 0.58
CA TYR A 204 -1.05 -4.34 -0.47
C TYR A 204 0.40 -4.38 0.01
N MET A 205 1.16 -5.40 -0.40
CA MET A 205 2.52 -5.61 0.07
C MET A 205 3.50 -5.87 -1.07
N VAL A 206 4.64 -5.20 -0.99
CA VAL A 206 5.88 -5.65 -1.65
C VAL A 206 6.67 -6.43 -0.61
N ASP A 207 6.82 -7.74 -0.83
CA ASP A 207 7.67 -8.57 0.03
C ASP A 207 9.07 -8.63 -0.55
N GLU A 208 10.09 -8.37 0.26
CA GLU A 208 11.44 -8.09 -0.22
C GLU A 208 12.46 -9.06 0.35
N ALA A 209 13.31 -9.61 -0.53
CA ALA A 209 14.35 -10.52 -0.10
C ALA A 209 15.37 -9.79 0.77
N ASN A 210 15.90 -10.48 1.78
CA ASN A 210 16.89 -9.91 2.70
C ASN A 210 18.27 -9.83 2.02
N ILE A 211 18.40 -8.97 1.01
CA ILE A 211 19.59 -8.79 0.18
C ILE A 211 19.83 -7.30 0.06
N GLU A 212 20.80 -6.80 0.84
CA GLU A 212 21.29 -5.45 0.72
C GLU A 212 22.81 -5.46 0.84
N THR A 213 23.50 -4.85 -0.12
CA THR A 213 24.97 -4.86 -0.21
C THR A 213 25.52 -3.46 -0.47
N HIS A 214 24.80 -2.43 -0.02
CA HIS A 214 25.06 -1.01 -0.25
C HIS A 214 26.54 -0.64 -0.06
N GLY A 215 27.19 -1.12 1.00
CA GLY A 215 28.61 -0.84 1.28
C GLY A 215 29.60 -1.26 0.17
N PHE A 216 29.20 -2.17 -0.74
CA PHE A 216 30.01 -2.57 -1.89
C PHE A 216 30.07 -1.49 -2.98
N ASP A 217 29.05 -0.64 -3.12
CA ASP A 217 29.07 0.48 -4.07
C ASP A 217 30.12 1.53 -3.69
N LEU A 218 30.43 1.63 -2.40
CA LEU A 218 31.53 2.46 -1.88
C LEU A 218 32.90 1.76 -1.97
N SER A 219 32.92 0.45 -2.23
CA SER A 219 34.12 -0.40 -2.15
C SER A 219 34.60 -0.86 -3.53
N LYS A 220 35.00 0.09 -4.38
CA LYS A 220 35.40 -0.14 -5.80
C LYS A 220 36.52 -1.18 -6.05
N HIS A 221 37.24 -1.60 -5.01
CA HIS A 221 38.34 -2.57 -5.10
C HIS A 221 37.89 -4.03 -4.94
N VAL A 222 36.66 -4.25 -4.47
CA VAL A 222 36.02 -5.58 -4.42
C VAL A 222 34.97 -5.68 -5.52
N LYS A 223 34.79 -6.88 -6.06
CA LYS A 223 33.71 -7.12 -7.01
C LYS A 223 32.38 -7.18 -6.26
N HIS A 224 31.35 -6.63 -6.88
CA HIS A 224 30.02 -6.59 -6.30
C HIS A 224 29.42 -8.01 -6.19
N PRO A 225 28.89 -8.45 -5.04
CA PRO A 225 28.33 -9.80 -4.84
C PRO A 225 27.33 -10.21 -5.92
N THR A 226 26.59 -9.23 -6.44
CA THR A 226 25.53 -9.43 -7.43
C THR A 226 26.05 -9.73 -8.85
N SER A 227 27.34 -9.50 -9.09
CA SER A 227 28.07 -9.89 -10.31
C SER A 227 29.02 -11.07 -10.10
N GLU A 228 29.11 -11.62 -8.88
CA GLU A 228 30.01 -12.74 -8.56
C GLU A 228 29.25 -14.05 -8.38
N THR A 229 29.62 -15.08 -9.15
CA THR A 229 28.93 -16.38 -9.13
C THR A 229 29.07 -17.13 -7.79
N SER A 230 30.12 -16.86 -7.01
CA SER A 230 30.30 -17.41 -5.66
C SER A 230 29.17 -17.02 -4.70
N TRP A 231 28.52 -15.87 -4.91
CA TRP A 231 27.41 -15.38 -4.11
C TRP A 231 26.03 -15.82 -4.63
N ALA A 232 25.97 -16.42 -5.83
CA ALA A 232 24.71 -16.74 -6.49
C ALA A 232 23.81 -17.65 -5.63
N TYR A 233 24.40 -18.65 -4.98
CA TYR A 233 23.64 -19.56 -4.10
C TYR A 233 23.07 -18.84 -2.87
N ALA A 234 23.88 -18.03 -2.19
CA ALA A 234 23.44 -17.30 -0.99
C ALA A 234 22.33 -16.28 -1.30
N MET A 235 22.41 -15.61 -2.45
CA MET A 235 21.35 -14.71 -2.91
C MET A 235 20.09 -15.49 -3.28
N LEU A 236 20.24 -16.62 -4.01
CA LEU A 236 19.10 -17.43 -4.42
C LEU A 236 18.37 -18.04 -3.23
N ASP A 237 19.09 -18.55 -2.23
CA ASP A 237 18.51 -19.11 -1.01
C ASP A 237 17.59 -18.10 -0.29
N ARG A 238 18.01 -16.84 -0.18
CA ARG A 238 17.21 -15.76 0.43
C ARG A 238 15.92 -15.46 -0.33
N VAL A 239 15.97 -15.52 -1.66
CA VAL A 239 14.78 -15.36 -2.51
C VAL A 239 13.85 -16.58 -2.41
N ILE A 240 14.40 -17.79 -2.49
CA ILE A 240 13.63 -19.03 -2.37
C ILE A 240 12.92 -19.06 -1.01
N GLY A 241 13.65 -18.79 0.08
CA GLY A 241 13.10 -18.77 1.43
C GLY A 241 11.96 -17.76 1.60
N MET A 242 12.09 -16.57 1.01
CA MET A 242 11.02 -15.56 1.01
C MET A 242 9.76 -16.07 0.28
N VAL A 243 9.92 -16.51 -0.98
CA VAL A 243 8.78 -16.87 -1.85
C VAL A 243 8.11 -18.14 -1.34
N GLU A 244 8.86 -19.20 -1.04
CA GLU A 244 8.27 -20.47 -0.61
C GLU A 244 7.51 -20.33 0.70
N ARG A 245 7.99 -19.49 1.64
CA ARG A 245 7.31 -19.20 2.90
C ARG A 245 6.02 -18.41 2.71
N ASN A 246 6.01 -17.43 1.80
CA ASN A 246 4.97 -16.40 1.76
C ASN A 246 4.01 -16.46 0.55
N LYS A 247 4.21 -17.40 -0.40
CA LYS A 247 3.45 -17.50 -1.68
C LYS A 247 1.93 -17.57 -1.56
N ASN A 248 1.40 -17.99 -0.41
CA ASN A 248 -0.05 -18.11 -0.17
C ASN A 248 -0.70 -16.80 0.31
N HIS A 249 0.08 -15.78 0.68
CA HIS A 249 -0.47 -14.51 1.18
C HIS A 249 -1.02 -13.62 0.08
N SER A 250 -2.24 -13.11 0.30
CA SER A 250 -2.96 -12.31 -0.70
C SER A 250 -2.55 -10.84 -0.73
N CYS A 251 -2.01 -10.32 0.37
CA CYS A 251 -1.47 -8.98 0.45
C CYS A 251 -0.32 -8.76 -0.54
N ILE A 252 0.48 -9.78 -0.81
CA ILE A 252 1.68 -9.66 -1.65
C ILE A 252 1.26 -9.52 -3.11
N PHE A 253 1.51 -8.35 -3.69
CA PHE A 253 1.29 -8.10 -5.12
C PHE A 253 2.58 -8.12 -5.94
N SER A 254 3.73 -7.97 -5.27
CA SER A 254 5.03 -8.02 -5.92
C SER A 254 6.11 -8.61 -5.01
N TRP A 255 7.05 -9.35 -5.63
CA TRP A 255 8.28 -9.83 -5.02
C TRP A 255 9.43 -8.87 -5.36
N SER A 256 10.12 -8.40 -4.34
CA SER A 256 11.32 -7.58 -4.49
C SER A 256 12.60 -8.41 -4.35
N LEU A 257 13.56 -8.20 -5.26
CA LEU A 257 14.83 -8.95 -5.27
C LEU A 257 15.82 -8.52 -4.18
N GLY A 258 15.48 -7.47 -3.43
CA GLY A 258 16.34 -6.85 -2.42
C GLY A 258 16.39 -5.34 -2.58
N ASN A 259 17.35 -4.71 -1.92
CA ASN A 259 17.56 -3.28 -1.89
C ASN A 259 19.02 -2.93 -2.17
N GLU A 260 19.29 -1.75 -2.75
CA GLU A 260 20.62 -1.12 -2.88
C GLU A 260 21.81 -2.09 -2.99
N SER A 261 21.75 -2.96 -4.00
CA SER A 261 22.74 -4.03 -4.23
C SER A 261 23.30 -3.98 -5.65
N GLY A 262 23.40 -2.78 -6.22
CA GLY A 262 23.78 -2.57 -7.62
C GLY A 262 22.93 -3.40 -8.58
N TYR A 263 23.52 -3.92 -9.65
CA TYR A 263 22.85 -4.87 -10.55
C TYR A 263 23.88 -5.82 -11.19
N GLY A 264 23.48 -7.07 -11.43
CA GLY A 264 24.37 -8.09 -11.97
C GLY A 264 23.65 -9.39 -12.31
N SER A 265 24.40 -10.36 -12.86
CA SER A 265 23.86 -11.63 -13.35
C SER A 265 23.08 -12.42 -12.30
N ASN A 266 23.45 -12.28 -11.03
CA ASN A 266 22.74 -12.98 -9.96
C ASN A 266 21.30 -12.47 -9.84
N HIS A 267 21.04 -11.16 -9.93
CA HIS A 267 19.67 -10.63 -9.95
C HIS A 267 18.84 -11.16 -11.13
N SER A 268 19.44 -11.25 -12.32
CA SER A 268 18.74 -11.84 -13.47
C SER A 268 18.37 -13.31 -13.22
N ALA A 269 19.22 -14.07 -12.54
CA ALA A 269 18.91 -15.45 -12.14
C ALA A 269 17.79 -15.52 -11.08
N LEU A 270 17.82 -14.62 -10.08
CA LEU A 270 16.74 -14.51 -9.07
C LEU A 270 15.39 -14.21 -9.73
N ALA A 271 15.36 -13.21 -10.61
CA ALA A 271 14.16 -12.84 -11.37
C ALA A 271 13.64 -13.99 -12.23
N GLY A 272 14.54 -14.70 -12.92
CA GLY A 272 14.20 -15.87 -13.71
C GLY A 272 13.59 -16.99 -12.87
N TRP A 273 14.15 -17.26 -11.67
CA TRP A 273 13.62 -18.26 -10.76
C TRP A 273 12.22 -17.88 -10.25
N ILE A 274 12.00 -16.64 -9.80
CA ILE A 274 10.69 -16.18 -9.35
C ILE A 274 9.65 -16.29 -10.48
N ARG A 275 9.95 -15.79 -11.68
CA ARG A 275 9.02 -15.88 -12.83
C ARG A 275 8.64 -17.33 -13.18
N GLY A 276 9.58 -18.26 -12.99
CA GLY A 276 9.32 -19.69 -13.18
C GLY A 276 8.50 -20.32 -12.04
N LYS A 277 8.66 -19.84 -10.81
CA LYS A 277 7.98 -20.36 -9.61
C LYS A 277 6.58 -19.78 -9.41
N ASP A 278 6.45 -18.46 -9.53
CA ASP A 278 5.23 -17.71 -9.26
C ASP A 278 5.05 -16.58 -10.29
N SER A 279 4.25 -16.86 -11.32
CA SER A 279 3.85 -15.88 -12.33
C SER A 279 2.61 -15.07 -11.94
N SER A 280 2.04 -15.29 -10.76
CA SER A 280 0.82 -14.59 -10.31
C SER A 280 1.08 -13.21 -9.71
N ARG A 281 2.34 -12.82 -9.54
CA ARG A 281 2.79 -11.55 -8.94
C ARG A 281 3.86 -10.90 -9.80
N LEU A 282 4.05 -9.60 -9.61
CA LEU A 282 5.05 -8.82 -10.34
C LEU A 282 6.43 -8.89 -9.68
N LEU A 283 7.49 -8.62 -10.45
CA LEU A 283 8.82 -8.35 -9.92
C LEU A 283 9.08 -6.87 -9.67
N HIS A 284 9.78 -6.61 -8.58
CA HIS A 284 10.26 -5.30 -8.16
C HIS A 284 11.77 -5.37 -7.92
N TYR A 285 12.55 -4.45 -8.50
CA TYR A 285 13.94 -4.26 -8.10
C TYR A 285 14.44 -2.89 -8.58
N GLU A 286 14.88 -2.07 -7.63
CA GLU A 286 15.38 -0.73 -7.90
C GLU A 286 16.79 -0.75 -8.48
N GLY A 287 17.68 -1.63 -8.00
CA GLY A 287 19.10 -1.54 -8.33
C GLY A 287 19.40 -1.63 -9.83
N GLY A 288 20.41 -0.88 -10.27
CA GLY A 288 20.77 -0.77 -11.69
C GLY A 288 19.96 0.27 -12.47
N GLY A 289 19.48 1.32 -11.79
CA GLY A 289 18.78 2.45 -12.39
C GLY A 289 17.27 2.23 -12.53
N SER A 290 16.70 1.33 -11.74
CA SER A 290 15.26 1.12 -11.49
C SER A 290 14.42 0.76 -12.73
N ARG A 291 15.08 0.39 -13.83
CA ARG A 291 14.48 0.11 -15.15
C ARG A 291 15.05 -1.14 -15.83
N THR A 292 15.80 -1.98 -15.11
CA THR A 292 16.43 -3.20 -15.66
C THR A 292 15.38 -4.23 -16.14
N SER A 293 15.81 -5.31 -16.80
CA SER A 293 14.92 -6.41 -17.21
C SER A 293 14.46 -7.31 -16.04
N SER A 294 15.02 -7.09 -14.85
CA SER A 294 14.68 -7.85 -13.63
C SER A 294 13.59 -7.18 -12.79
N THR A 295 12.95 -6.13 -13.31
CA THR A 295 11.81 -5.47 -12.69
C THR A 295 10.67 -5.26 -13.69
N ASP A 296 9.45 -5.53 -13.24
CA ASP A 296 8.21 -5.34 -14.01
C ASP A 296 7.57 -3.96 -13.70
N ILE A 297 8.11 -3.25 -12.71
CA ILE A 297 7.69 -1.91 -12.27
C ILE A 297 8.90 -0.98 -12.34
N ILE A 298 8.73 0.23 -12.87
CA ILE A 298 9.73 1.29 -12.74
C ILE A 298 9.66 1.80 -11.31
N CYS A 299 10.68 1.47 -10.51
CA CYS A 299 10.60 1.63 -9.07
C CYS A 299 11.77 2.44 -8.49
N PRO A 300 12.01 3.68 -8.94
CA PRO A 300 13.11 4.47 -8.45
C PRO A 300 12.87 4.92 -7.01
N MET A 301 13.97 5.16 -6.31
CA MET A 301 13.99 5.81 -5.00
C MET A 301 14.30 7.30 -5.17
N TYR A 302 13.57 8.15 -4.43
CA TYR A 302 13.80 9.60 -4.31
C TYR A 302 13.80 10.39 -5.63
N MET A 303 13.25 9.81 -6.71
CA MET A 303 13.14 10.49 -8.00
C MET A 303 12.24 11.71 -7.91
N ARG A 304 12.65 12.80 -8.56
CA ARG A 304 11.90 14.05 -8.53
C ARG A 304 10.70 14.01 -9.48
N VAL A 305 9.72 14.86 -9.21
CA VAL A 305 8.43 14.88 -9.91
C VAL A 305 8.58 15.02 -11.44
N TRP A 306 9.48 15.90 -11.91
CA TRP A 306 9.65 16.10 -13.35
C TRP A 306 10.26 14.87 -14.04
N ASP A 307 11.22 14.20 -13.41
CA ASP A 307 11.89 13.01 -13.97
C ASP A 307 10.90 11.84 -14.06
N MET A 308 10.07 11.63 -13.02
CA MET A 308 9.06 10.56 -13.06
C MET A 308 7.98 10.84 -14.12
N VAL A 309 7.60 12.11 -14.32
CA VAL A 309 6.65 12.51 -15.37
C VAL A 309 7.26 12.34 -16.76
N GLU A 310 8.54 12.63 -16.92
CA GLU A 310 9.27 12.38 -18.17
C GLU A 310 9.26 10.90 -18.53
N ILE A 311 9.62 10.02 -17.59
CA ILE A 311 9.59 8.56 -17.79
C ILE A 311 8.16 8.08 -18.09
N ALA A 312 7.16 8.56 -17.35
CA ALA A 312 5.77 8.18 -17.58
C ALA A 312 5.27 8.59 -18.99
N LYS A 313 5.81 9.67 -19.56
CA LYS A 313 5.47 10.15 -20.92
C LYS A 313 6.30 9.48 -22.03
N ASP A 314 7.37 8.77 -21.71
CA ASP A 314 8.17 8.03 -22.70
C ASP A 314 7.30 6.93 -23.36
N PRO A 315 7.06 6.98 -24.69
CA PRO A 315 6.25 5.98 -25.38
C PRO A 315 6.92 4.61 -25.44
N ASN A 316 8.23 4.51 -25.22
CA ASN A 316 8.97 3.25 -25.22
C ASN A 316 8.97 2.55 -23.86
N GLU A 317 8.56 3.25 -22.80
CA GLU A 317 8.42 2.67 -21.48
C GLU A 317 6.98 2.21 -21.25
N THR A 318 6.79 0.89 -21.23
CA THR A 318 5.47 0.26 -21.10
C THR A 318 5.15 -0.17 -19.68
N ARG A 319 6.09 -0.06 -18.74
CA ARG A 319 5.87 -0.44 -17.34
C ARG A 319 5.25 0.72 -16.54
N PRO A 320 4.42 0.42 -15.52
CA PRO A 320 3.98 1.44 -14.57
C PRO A 320 5.15 1.95 -13.73
N LEU A 321 5.04 3.17 -13.20
CA LEU A 321 6.00 3.74 -12.26
C LEU A 321 5.38 3.83 -10.87
N ILE A 322 6.01 3.15 -9.90
CA ILE A 322 5.64 3.17 -8.48
C ILE A 322 6.95 3.35 -7.70
N LEU A 323 7.12 4.50 -7.03
CA LEU A 323 8.36 4.83 -6.31
C LEU A 323 8.57 3.84 -5.16
N CYS A 324 9.71 3.13 -5.13
CA CYS A 324 10.01 2.21 -4.01
C CYS A 324 10.28 2.98 -2.71
N GLU A 325 10.79 4.21 -2.83
CA GLU A 325 11.02 5.17 -1.75
C GLU A 325 10.81 6.58 -2.29
N TYR A 326 10.08 7.43 -1.56
CA TYR A 326 10.00 8.86 -1.84
C TYR A 326 9.63 9.64 -0.58
N SER A 327 9.69 10.98 -0.65
CA SER A 327 9.26 11.85 0.45
C SER A 327 9.92 11.47 1.79
N HIS A 328 11.26 11.46 1.84
CA HIS A 328 12.05 11.09 3.00
C HIS A 328 11.65 11.89 4.26
N ALA A 329 11.04 11.25 5.26
CA ALA A 329 10.32 11.86 6.38
C ALA A 329 11.21 12.11 7.62
N MET A 330 12.51 12.30 7.42
CA MET A 330 13.46 12.60 8.49
C MET A 330 13.21 13.96 9.15
N GLY A 331 12.79 13.92 10.42
CA GLY A 331 12.54 15.12 11.22
C GLY A 331 11.41 16.00 10.65
N ASN A 332 11.67 17.30 10.47
CA ASN A 332 10.73 18.21 9.84
C ASN A 332 10.90 18.18 8.31
N SER A 333 10.12 17.34 7.64
CA SER A 333 10.27 17.03 6.22
C SER A 333 8.91 16.94 5.48
N ASN A 334 8.84 16.13 4.41
CA ASN A 334 7.68 15.88 3.54
C ASN A 334 7.15 17.11 2.79
N GLY A 335 7.95 18.17 2.71
CA GLY A 335 7.66 19.33 1.87
C GLY A 335 7.42 18.90 0.41
N ASN A 336 6.45 19.56 -0.24
CA ASN A 336 6.06 19.30 -1.63
C ASN A 336 5.47 17.90 -1.91
N ILE A 337 5.07 17.12 -0.91
CA ILE A 337 4.40 15.83 -1.15
C ILE A 337 3.13 16.00 -2.02
N HIS A 338 2.41 17.11 -1.89
CA HIS A 338 1.29 17.44 -2.77
C HIS A 338 1.67 17.53 -4.27
N LYS A 339 2.92 17.88 -4.63
CA LYS A 339 3.38 17.90 -6.02
C LYS A 339 3.59 16.50 -6.61
N TYR A 340 4.00 15.54 -5.79
CA TYR A 340 4.00 14.14 -6.19
C TYR A 340 2.58 13.69 -6.49
N TRP A 341 1.63 13.96 -5.58
CA TRP A 341 0.24 13.53 -5.75
C TRP A 341 -0.50 14.24 -6.87
N GLU A 342 -0.24 15.52 -7.11
CA GLU A 342 -0.74 16.23 -8.28
C GLU A 342 -0.29 15.53 -9.57
N ALA A 343 0.98 15.14 -9.66
CA ALA A 343 1.50 14.42 -10.82
C ALA A 343 0.93 12.99 -10.93
N ILE A 344 0.84 12.25 -9.81
CA ILE A 344 0.26 10.89 -9.76
C ILE A 344 -1.21 10.91 -10.19
N ASP A 345 -2.00 11.86 -9.69
CA ASP A 345 -3.42 11.97 -9.98
C ASP A 345 -3.69 12.41 -11.44
N THR A 346 -2.72 13.03 -12.12
CA THR A 346 -2.91 13.62 -13.47
C THR A 346 -2.10 12.97 -14.59
N THR A 347 -1.11 12.14 -14.29
CA THR A 347 -0.20 11.55 -15.29
C THR A 347 -0.43 10.05 -15.39
N PHE A 348 -0.93 9.60 -16.55
CA PHE A 348 -1.13 8.18 -16.84
C PHE A 348 0.19 7.40 -16.69
N GLY A 349 0.14 6.31 -15.94
CA GLY A 349 1.30 5.44 -15.69
C GLY A 349 2.00 5.66 -14.36
N LEU A 350 1.76 6.80 -13.69
CA LEU A 350 2.17 7.00 -12.31
C LEU A 350 1.14 6.37 -11.38
N GLN A 351 1.56 5.41 -10.56
CA GLN A 351 0.66 4.67 -9.65
C GLN A 351 1.06 4.79 -8.19
N GLY A 352 1.70 5.90 -7.82
CA GLY A 352 2.03 6.21 -6.43
C GLY A 352 3.42 5.75 -6.01
N GLY A 353 3.54 5.30 -4.75
CA GLY A 353 4.83 4.90 -4.18
C GLY A 353 4.78 4.66 -2.68
N PHE A 354 5.95 4.43 -2.10
CA PHE A 354 6.12 4.16 -0.68
C PHE A 354 6.94 5.26 0.00
N ILE A 355 6.33 5.99 0.94
CA ILE A 355 7.05 7.01 1.73
C ILE A 355 8.18 6.36 2.51
N TRP A 356 9.35 6.99 2.59
CA TRP A 356 10.41 6.59 3.51
C TRP A 356 10.36 7.44 4.79
N ASP A 357 10.00 6.92 5.95
CA ASP A 357 9.45 5.60 6.24
C ASP A 357 8.37 5.67 7.34
N TRP A 358 7.93 4.53 7.88
CA TRP A 358 6.81 4.48 8.81
C TRP A 358 7.14 4.99 10.22
N VAL A 359 8.28 4.58 10.79
CA VAL A 359 8.57 4.80 12.21
C VAL A 359 10.05 5.05 12.44
N ASP A 360 10.34 6.08 13.23
CA ASP A 360 11.69 6.38 13.69
C ASP A 360 12.33 5.17 14.41
N GLN A 361 13.56 4.84 14.03
CA GLN A 361 14.31 3.72 14.61
C GLN A 361 15.09 4.11 15.87
N GLY A 362 14.56 5.07 16.65
CA GLY A 362 15.15 5.48 17.93
C GLY A 362 14.94 4.44 19.02
N LEU A 363 15.93 4.27 19.90
CA LEU A 363 15.84 3.41 21.09
C LEU A 363 15.60 4.26 22.33
N LEU A 364 14.76 3.79 23.25
CA LEU A 364 14.55 4.47 24.51
C LEU A 364 15.80 4.35 25.38
N LYS A 365 16.35 5.49 25.78
CA LYS A 365 17.46 5.56 26.73
C LYS A 365 17.08 6.41 27.93
N GLU A 366 17.49 5.96 29.11
CA GLU A 366 17.33 6.68 30.37
C GLU A 366 18.68 7.28 30.78
N SER A 367 18.69 8.57 31.08
CA SER A 367 19.85 9.33 31.55
C SER A 367 20.07 9.11 33.04
N GLY A 368 21.26 9.48 33.55
CA GLY A 368 21.60 9.34 34.97
C GLY A 368 20.70 10.15 35.94
N ASP A 369 19.97 11.14 35.44
CA ASP A 369 18.97 11.93 36.18
C ASP A 369 17.55 11.35 36.10
N GLY A 370 17.36 10.21 35.43
CA GLY A 370 16.06 9.56 35.21
C GLY A 370 15.26 10.11 34.01
N SER A 371 15.78 11.11 33.29
CA SER A 371 15.14 11.60 32.06
C SER A 371 15.21 10.57 30.94
N LYS A 372 14.18 10.52 30.09
CA LYS A 372 14.06 9.57 28.98
C LYS A 372 14.10 10.30 27.65
N HIS A 373 14.83 9.75 26.69
CA HIS A 373 14.94 10.28 25.34
C HIS A 373 15.01 9.15 24.29
N TRP A 374 14.75 9.51 23.05
CA TRP A 374 15.01 8.65 21.90
C TRP A 374 16.48 8.79 21.50
N ALA A 375 17.26 7.75 21.78
CA ALA A 375 18.65 7.64 21.40
C ALA A 375 18.80 7.11 19.97
N TYR A 376 19.83 7.56 19.27
CA TYR A 376 20.16 7.21 17.89
C TYR A 376 21.67 6.89 17.75
N GLY A 377 22.21 6.84 16.53
CA GLY A 377 23.61 6.51 16.28
C GLY A 377 24.59 7.34 17.10
N GLY A 378 25.55 6.68 17.75
CA GLY A 378 26.55 7.28 18.63
C GLY A 378 26.14 7.35 20.11
N ASP A 379 24.85 7.34 20.44
CA ASP A 379 24.40 7.41 21.83
C ASP A 379 24.76 6.15 22.63
N PHE A 380 25.08 5.03 21.97
CA PHE A 380 25.49 3.78 22.62
C PHE A 380 27.01 3.57 22.61
N GLY A 381 27.78 4.58 22.19
CA GLY A 381 29.23 4.48 22.02
C GLY A 381 29.65 3.72 20.76
N ASP A 382 28.70 3.44 19.86
CA ASP A 382 28.89 2.82 18.56
C ASP A 382 29.71 3.74 17.63
N THR A 383 30.75 3.19 17.00
CA THR A 383 31.61 3.89 16.04
C THR A 383 32.15 2.90 15.01
N PRO A 384 32.01 3.16 13.69
CA PRO A 384 31.32 4.30 13.08
C PRO A 384 29.80 4.27 13.33
N ASN A 385 29.13 5.42 13.11
CA ASN A 385 27.68 5.57 13.14
C ASN A 385 27.25 6.72 12.21
N ASP A 386 25.96 6.72 11.83
CA ASP A 386 25.36 7.74 10.94
C ASP A 386 24.40 8.69 11.69
N LEU A 387 24.63 8.90 12.99
CA LEU A 387 23.88 9.83 13.84
C LEU A 387 22.36 9.59 13.75
N ASN A 388 21.58 10.63 13.47
CA ASN A 388 20.12 10.62 13.44
C ASN A 388 19.52 10.13 12.12
N PHE A 389 20.33 9.63 11.18
CA PHE A 389 19.83 9.08 9.90
C PHE A 389 18.87 7.91 10.08
N CYS A 390 18.81 7.26 11.25
CA CYS A 390 17.83 6.22 11.54
C CYS A 390 16.44 6.75 11.94
N LEU A 391 16.23 8.07 12.02
CA LEU A 391 14.98 8.72 12.42
C LEU A 391 14.27 9.32 11.19
N ASN A 392 13.63 8.48 10.39
CA ASN A 392 12.98 8.87 9.13
C ASN A 392 11.47 8.64 9.10
N GLY A 393 10.83 8.44 10.25
CA GLY A 393 9.46 8.02 10.34
C GLY A 393 8.44 9.14 10.15
N LEU A 394 7.27 8.79 9.64
CA LEU A 394 6.04 9.58 9.83
C LEU A 394 5.55 9.55 11.29
N MET A 395 6.14 8.68 12.11
CA MET A 395 5.78 8.42 13.50
C MET A 395 7.04 8.40 14.38
N TRP A 396 6.90 8.89 15.61
CA TRP A 396 7.88 8.66 16.67
C TRP A 396 7.98 7.16 17.01
N PRO A 397 9.05 6.71 17.69
CA PRO A 397 9.24 5.29 18.01
C PRO A 397 8.07 4.64 18.79
N ASP A 398 7.33 5.42 19.58
CA ASP A 398 6.15 5.02 20.35
C ASP A 398 4.83 5.01 19.55
N ARG A 399 4.89 5.35 18.25
CA ARG A 399 3.75 5.55 17.34
C ARG A 399 2.88 6.76 17.73
N SER A 400 3.46 7.78 18.34
CA SER A 400 2.91 9.15 18.31
C SER A 400 3.14 9.77 16.92
N PRO A 401 2.14 10.40 16.28
CA PRO A 401 2.29 10.88 14.90
C PRO A 401 3.18 12.13 14.81
N HIS A 402 3.99 12.23 13.75
CA HIS A 402 4.59 13.50 13.33
C HIS A 402 3.55 14.39 12.63
N PRO A 403 3.73 15.73 12.61
CA PRO A 403 2.82 16.63 11.90
C PRO A 403 2.66 16.27 10.41
N ALA A 404 3.73 15.77 9.78
CA ALA A 404 3.74 15.35 8.38
C ALA A 404 2.70 14.27 8.05
N LEU A 405 2.31 13.44 9.02
CA LEU A 405 1.28 12.42 8.81
C LEU A 405 -0.07 13.03 8.41
N ASN A 406 -0.40 14.23 8.88
CA ASN A 406 -1.63 14.91 8.49
C ASN A 406 -1.63 15.28 7.00
N GLU A 407 -0.48 15.73 6.48
CA GLU A 407 -0.30 16.02 5.06
C GLU A 407 -0.42 14.74 4.23
N VAL A 408 0.20 13.64 4.69
CA VAL A 408 0.07 12.31 4.06
C VAL A 408 -1.38 11.87 4.00
N LYS A 409 -2.09 11.94 5.13
CA LYS A 409 -3.52 11.59 5.21
C LYS A 409 -4.36 12.38 4.20
N TYR A 410 -4.09 13.68 4.08
CA TYR A 410 -4.78 14.56 3.14
C TYR A 410 -4.50 14.16 1.69
N VAL A 411 -3.23 14.05 1.28
CA VAL A 411 -2.91 13.74 -0.13
C VAL A 411 -3.32 12.31 -0.53
N TYR A 412 -3.36 11.37 0.42
CA TYR A 412 -3.79 9.98 0.23
C TYR A 412 -5.32 9.78 0.24
N GLN A 413 -6.13 10.80 0.55
CA GLN A 413 -7.59 10.61 0.64
C GLN A 413 -8.19 10.15 -0.69
N SER A 414 -9.09 9.15 -0.69
CA SER A 414 -9.76 8.70 -1.93
C SER A 414 -11.00 9.50 -2.29
N ILE A 415 -11.58 10.27 -1.37
CA ILE A 415 -12.65 11.20 -1.73
C ILE A 415 -12.03 12.53 -2.10
N LYS A 416 -12.10 12.90 -3.37
CA LYS A 416 -11.49 14.12 -3.91
C LYS A 416 -12.57 15.17 -4.11
N ILE A 417 -12.32 16.40 -3.65
CA ILE A 417 -13.23 17.53 -3.79
C ILE A 417 -12.60 18.56 -4.73
N SER A 418 -13.36 19.02 -5.70
CA SER A 418 -12.93 20.09 -6.61
C SER A 418 -14.09 21.01 -6.97
N LEU A 419 -13.80 22.29 -7.23
CA LEU A 419 -14.79 23.27 -7.70
C LEU A 419 -14.31 23.86 -9.03
N GLY A 420 -15.15 23.78 -10.06
CA GLY A 420 -14.92 24.36 -11.37
C GLY A 420 -16.23 24.57 -12.11
N ASP A 421 -16.32 25.59 -12.95
CA ASP A 421 -17.52 25.89 -13.76
C ASP A 421 -18.84 25.95 -12.95
N ASN A 422 -18.80 26.48 -11.72
CA ASN A 422 -19.92 26.50 -10.77
C ASN A 422 -20.45 25.11 -10.36
N ILE A 423 -19.65 24.06 -10.48
CA ILE A 423 -19.97 22.70 -10.06
C ILE A 423 -18.97 22.25 -9.01
N LEU A 424 -19.46 21.91 -7.82
CA LEU A 424 -18.69 21.19 -6.82
C LEU A 424 -18.75 19.70 -7.15
N LYS A 425 -17.59 19.09 -7.36
CA LYS A 425 -17.47 17.65 -7.64
C LYS A 425 -16.93 16.93 -6.41
N ILE A 426 -17.66 15.90 -5.98
CA ILE A 426 -17.25 14.94 -4.95
C ILE A 426 -16.96 13.63 -5.65
N ARG A 427 -15.68 13.31 -5.88
CA ARG A 427 -15.24 12.13 -6.62
C ARG A 427 -14.80 11.01 -5.69
N ASN A 428 -15.29 9.80 -5.93
CA ASN A 428 -14.77 8.58 -5.31
C ASN A 428 -13.63 8.01 -6.17
N ALA A 429 -12.40 8.08 -5.68
CA ALA A 429 -11.20 7.56 -6.37
C ALA A 429 -10.83 6.13 -5.95
N ASN A 430 -11.69 5.44 -5.19
CA ASN A 430 -11.57 3.99 -4.95
C ASN A 430 -11.94 3.20 -6.22
N PHE A 431 -11.50 1.94 -6.30
CA PHE A 431 -11.77 1.06 -7.45
C PHE A 431 -12.78 -0.05 -7.18
N PHE A 432 -13.00 -0.41 -5.91
CA PHE A 432 -13.86 -1.55 -5.54
C PHE A 432 -14.98 -1.17 -4.58
N LYS A 433 -14.81 -0.13 -3.76
CA LYS A 433 -15.76 0.26 -2.71
C LYS A 433 -16.49 1.57 -3.01
N ALA A 434 -17.83 1.49 -3.02
CA ALA A 434 -18.72 2.65 -3.10
C ALA A 434 -18.75 3.45 -1.78
N SER A 435 -19.31 4.67 -1.79
CA SER A 435 -19.31 5.56 -0.62
C SER A 435 -20.44 5.34 0.39
N GLU A 436 -21.12 4.19 0.37
CA GLU A 436 -22.32 3.92 1.19
C GLU A 436 -22.06 3.98 2.69
N GLU A 437 -20.82 3.71 3.11
CA GLU A 437 -20.39 3.77 4.51
C GLU A 437 -19.98 5.19 4.95
N LEU A 438 -20.10 6.19 4.07
CA LEU A 438 -19.62 7.55 4.33
C LEU A 438 -20.77 8.54 4.47
N GLN A 439 -20.66 9.40 5.49
CA GLN A 439 -21.46 10.60 5.63
C GLN A 439 -20.68 11.81 5.11
N ILE A 440 -21.34 12.69 4.35
CA ILE A 440 -20.73 13.93 3.84
C ILE A 440 -21.31 15.13 4.60
N ILE A 441 -20.43 15.88 5.25
CA ILE A 441 -20.74 17.06 6.06
C ILE A 441 -20.12 18.28 5.36
N TRP A 442 -20.82 19.41 5.38
CA TRP A 442 -20.31 20.69 4.92
C TRP A 442 -20.30 21.73 6.04
N LEU A 443 -19.31 22.60 6.01
CA LEU A 443 -19.15 23.72 6.94
C LEU A 443 -18.68 24.95 6.14
N LEU A 444 -19.35 26.07 6.34
CA LEU A 444 -19.08 27.32 5.64
C LEU A 444 -18.55 28.36 6.63
N HIS A 445 -17.36 28.90 6.37
CA HIS A 445 -16.79 30.01 7.14
C HIS A 445 -16.62 31.25 6.26
N GLY A 446 -16.87 32.43 6.83
CA GLY A 446 -16.56 33.72 6.22
C GLY A 446 -15.73 34.56 7.18
N ASP A 447 -14.55 35.00 6.73
CA ASP A 447 -13.59 35.76 7.55
C ASP A 447 -13.34 35.12 8.95
N GLY A 448 -13.29 33.78 9.00
CA GLY A 448 -13.10 32.99 10.23
C GLY A 448 -14.34 32.73 11.08
N LEU A 449 -15.52 33.23 10.69
CA LEU A 449 -16.79 33.01 11.42
C LEU A 449 -17.67 31.99 10.72
N SER A 450 -18.32 31.11 11.49
CA SER A 450 -19.27 30.13 10.93
C SER A 450 -20.49 30.83 10.34
N LEU A 451 -20.76 30.57 9.06
CA LEU A 451 -21.91 31.07 8.31
C LEU A 451 -23.01 30.01 8.19
N GLY A 452 -22.67 28.74 8.38
CA GLY A 452 -23.61 27.63 8.36
C GLY A 452 -22.91 26.29 8.18
N ASP A 453 -23.62 25.23 8.53
CA ASP A 453 -23.16 23.85 8.41
C ASP A 453 -24.35 22.92 8.12
N GLY A 454 -24.03 21.69 7.70
CA GLY A 454 -25.05 20.67 7.53
C GLY A 454 -24.50 19.37 6.99
N THR A 455 -25.41 18.41 6.79
CA THR A 455 -25.11 17.09 6.22
C THR A 455 -25.78 16.97 4.87
N LEU A 456 -25.06 16.50 3.85
CA LEU A 456 -25.67 16.14 2.58
C LEU A 456 -26.47 14.84 2.72
N PRO A 457 -27.53 14.62 1.91
CA PRO A 457 -28.21 13.34 1.88
C PRO A 457 -27.24 12.18 1.67
N ILE A 458 -27.58 11.00 2.19
CA ILE A 458 -26.78 9.79 1.91
C ILE A 458 -26.85 9.53 0.41
N ILE A 459 -25.68 9.58 -0.23
CA ILE A 459 -25.52 9.41 -1.68
C ILE A 459 -24.47 8.34 -1.89
N THR A 460 -24.84 7.31 -2.66
CA THR A 460 -23.91 6.28 -3.12
C THR A 460 -23.13 6.83 -4.31
N ILE A 461 -21.83 7.01 -4.13
CA ILE A 461 -20.88 7.37 -5.19
C ILE A 461 -20.09 6.10 -5.51
N GLU A 462 -20.42 5.51 -6.66
CA GLU A 462 -19.74 4.33 -7.18
C GLU A 462 -18.23 4.54 -7.36
N PRO A 463 -17.40 3.48 -7.33
CA PRO A 463 -15.98 3.57 -7.65
C PRO A 463 -15.73 4.35 -8.94
N GLN A 464 -14.68 5.19 -8.93
CA GLN A 464 -14.28 6.06 -10.04
C GLN A 464 -15.32 7.07 -10.54
N SER A 465 -16.48 7.20 -9.87
CA SER A 465 -17.56 8.11 -10.23
C SER A 465 -17.55 9.38 -9.37
N SER A 466 -18.42 10.35 -9.70
CA SER A 466 -18.59 11.57 -8.91
C SER A 466 -20.04 11.93 -8.67
N TYR A 467 -20.28 12.61 -7.55
CA TYR A 467 -21.50 13.36 -7.30
C TYR A 467 -21.23 14.85 -7.53
N ASP A 468 -21.99 15.42 -8.45
CA ASP A 468 -21.81 16.80 -8.92
C ASP A 468 -22.94 17.66 -8.33
N VAL A 469 -22.56 18.72 -7.61
CA VAL A 469 -23.48 19.67 -6.97
C VAL A 469 -23.37 21.00 -7.68
N GLU A 470 -24.45 21.39 -8.35
CA GLU A 470 -24.53 22.73 -8.95
C GLU A 470 -24.56 23.80 -7.85
N PHE A 471 -23.66 24.78 -7.96
CA PHE A 471 -23.36 25.73 -6.89
C PHE A 471 -24.59 26.48 -6.38
N LYS A 472 -25.50 26.89 -7.28
CA LYS A 472 -26.73 27.63 -6.92
C LYS A 472 -27.79 26.79 -6.22
N SER A 473 -27.72 25.47 -6.39
CA SER A 473 -28.66 24.50 -5.81
C SER A 473 -28.15 23.93 -4.49
N ALA A 474 -26.91 24.25 -4.12
CA ALA A 474 -26.25 23.70 -2.94
C ALA A 474 -26.78 24.31 -1.63
N PRO A 475 -26.78 23.55 -0.52
CA PRO A 475 -27.31 24.03 0.76
C PRO A 475 -26.51 25.22 1.34
N TRP A 476 -25.22 25.31 1.03
CA TRP A 476 -24.37 26.45 1.42
C TRP A 476 -24.58 27.71 0.56
N TYR A 477 -25.35 27.66 -0.53
CA TYR A 477 -25.51 28.79 -1.43
C TYR A 477 -26.21 29.99 -0.77
N SER A 478 -27.28 29.77 -0.02
CA SER A 478 -28.02 30.86 0.63
C SER A 478 -27.19 31.56 1.73
N PRO A 479 -26.52 30.84 2.64
CA PRO A 479 -25.55 31.42 3.57
C PRO A 479 -24.40 32.15 2.86
N TRP A 480 -23.84 31.55 1.80
CA TRP A 480 -22.84 32.20 0.97
C TRP A 480 -23.40 33.50 0.39
N ALA A 481 -24.55 33.48 -0.28
CA ALA A 481 -25.16 34.61 -1.01
C ALA A 481 -25.61 35.78 -0.12
N SER A 482 -25.95 35.51 1.14
CA SER A 482 -26.35 36.53 2.13
C SER A 482 -25.18 37.13 2.92
N SER A 483 -24.02 36.46 2.96
CA SER A 483 -22.86 36.91 3.73
C SER A 483 -22.22 38.21 3.20
N SER A 484 -21.66 39.02 4.09
CA SER A 484 -20.82 40.18 3.75
C SER A 484 -19.31 39.92 3.87
N ALA A 485 -18.92 38.68 4.19
CA ALA A 485 -17.52 38.29 4.36
C ALA A 485 -16.69 38.49 3.08
N THR A 486 -15.43 38.84 3.27
CA THR A 486 -14.48 39.11 2.17
C THR A 486 -13.99 37.82 1.55
N GLU A 487 -13.64 36.85 2.37
CA GLU A 487 -13.26 35.50 1.97
C GLU A 487 -14.21 34.48 2.60
N ILE A 488 -14.65 33.53 1.78
CA ILE A 488 -15.58 32.48 2.21
C ILE A 488 -14.98 31.14 1.82
N PHE A 489 -14.92 30.23 2.80
CA PHE A 489 -14.38 28.89 2.65
C PHE A 489 -15.45 27.86 2.92
N LEU A 490 -15.54 26.87 2.03
CA LEU A 490 -16.37 25.69 2.20
C LEU A 490 -15.47 24.50 2.54
N THR A 491 -15.66 23.94 3.71
CA THR A 491 -15.07 22.65 4.09
C THR A 491 -16.07 21.54 3.84
N ILE A 492 -15.65 20.54 3.07
CA ILE A 492 -16.38 19.27 2.89
C ILE A 492 -15.60 18.17 3.61
N THR A 493 -16.26 17.49 4.54
CA THR A 493 -15.67 16.41 5.34
C THR A 493 -16.46 15.12 5.13
N THR A 494 -15.78 14.01 4.90
CA THR A 494 -16.38 12.67 4.90
C THR A 494 -16.02 11.90 6.16
N LYS A 495 -17.02 11.27 6.78
CA LYS A 495 -16.87 10.47 8.00
C LYS A 495 -17.43 9.08 7.83
N LEU A 496 -16.84 8.09 8.52
CA LEU A 496 -17.44 6.76 8.62
C LEU A 496 -18.78 6.82 9.34
N LEU A 497 -19.81 6.17 8.79
CA LEU A 497 -21.12 6.02 9.42
C LEU A 497 -21.10 4.99 10.55
N ASN A 498 -20.38 3.88 10.35
CA ASN A 498 -20.31 2.76 11.27
C ASN A 498 -18.85 2.46 11.65
N SER A 499 -18.64 1.87 12.83
CA SER A 499 -17.32 1.39 13.24
C SER A 499 -16.85 0.25 12.33
N THR A 500 -15.56 0.25 12.06
CA THR A 500 -14.83 -0.80 11.33
C THR A 500 -13.78 -1.40 12.27
N PRO A 501 -13.16 -2.54 11.93
CA PRO A 501 -12.09 -3.11 12.75
C PRO A 501 -10.89 -2.19 13.01
N TRP A 502 -10.73 -1.10 12.25
CA TRP A 502 -9.59 -0.18 12.35
C TRP A 502 -9.98 1.27 12.72
N ALA A 503 -11.27 1.60 12.80
CA ALA A 503 -11.71 2.95 13.17
C ALA A 503 -13.15 2.96 13.67
N GLU A 504 -13.42 3.81 14.66
CA GLU A 504 -14.77 4.04 15.17
C GLU A 504 -15.63 4.86 14.19
N ALA A 505 -16.96 4.74 14.34
CA ALA A 505 -17.92 5.61 13.69
C ALA A 505 -17.57 7.09 13.95
N GLY A 506 -17.69 7.93 12.93
CA GLY A 506 -17.31 9.34 12.98
C GLY A 506 -15.84 9.62 12.65
N HIS A 507 -14.99 8.61 12.42
CA HIS A 507 -13.62 8.82 11.92
C HIS A 507 -13.62 9.62 10.63
N VAL A 508 -12.82 10.69 10.59
CA VAL A 508 -12.67 11.55 9.42
C VAL A 508 -11.81 10.84 8.38
N PHE A 509 -12.42 10.51 7.25
CA PHE A 509 -11.79 9.80 6.15
C PHE A 509 -11.13 10.76 5.15
N ALA A 510 -11.82 11.84 4.78
CA ALA A 510 -11.32 12.91 3.94
C ALA A 510 -11.84 14.27 4.42
N SER A 511 -11.07 15.34 4.24
CA SER A 511 -11.54 16.70 4.50
C SER A 511 -10.84 17.69 3.59
N THR A 512 -11.60 18.49 2.86
CA THR A 512 -11.05 19.48 1.94
C THR A 512 -11.75 20.81 2.13
N GLU A 513 -10.96 21.85 2.32
CA GLU A 513 -11.42 23.23 2.30
C GLU A 513 -11.14 23.86 0.94
N ILE A 514 -12.13 24.57 0.40
CA ILE A 514 -12.02 25.32 -0.84
C ILE A 514 -12.46 26.76 -0.62
N GLN A 515 -11.75 27.70 -1.21
CA GLN A 515 -12.20 29.08 -1.28
C GLN A 515 -13.33 29.20 -2.31
N LEU A 516 -14.47 29.74 -1.91
CA LEU A 516 -15.58 29.99 -2.81
C LEU A 516 -15.37 31.30 -3.59
N PRO A 517 -15.98 31.46 -4.78
CA PRO A 517 -15.85 32.66 -5.59
C PRO A 517 -16.23 33.93 -4.80
N ALA A 518 -15.42 34.98 -4.96
CA ALA A 518 -15.72 36.29 -4.43
C ALA A 518 -16.97 36.87 -5.12
N LYS A 519 -17.85 37.51 -4.35
CA LYS A 519 -19.09 38.11 -4.89
C LYS A 519 -18.87 39.39 -5.68
N GLN A 520 -17.79 40.11 -5.39
CA GLN A 520 -17.50 41.41 -6.01
C GLN A 520 -16.25 41.28 -6.88
N GLU A 521 -16.38 41.61 -8.16
CA GLU A 521 -15.25 42.13 -8.92
C GLU A 521 -14.78 43.39 -8.19
N ARG A 522 -13.59 43.35 -7.60
CA ARG A 522 -12.95 44.57 -7.10
C ARG A 522 -12.68 45.46 -8.31
N SER A 523 -13.52 46.48 -8.53
CA SER A 523 -13.07 47.63 -9.32
C SER A 523 -11.87 48.24 -8.60
N PRO A 524 -10.70 48.37 -9.23
CA PRO A 524 -9.56 48.99 -8.60
C PRO A 524 -9.95 50.41 -8.18
N TYR A 525 -9.85 50.70 -6.88
CA TYR A 525 -9.95 52.07 -6.39
C TYR A 525 -8.77 52.85 -6.96
N VAL A 526 -8.99 53.59 -8.04
CA VAL A 526 -8.08 54.67 -8.44
C VAL A 526 -8.26 55.77 -7.40
N CYS A 527 -7.41 55.77 -6.38
CA CYS A 527 -7.22 56.97 -5.57
C CYS A 527 -6.61 58.03 -6.49
N ALA A 528 -7.45 58.93 -7.03
CA ALA A 528 -6.99 60.17 -7.59
C ALA A 528 -6.26 60.94 -6.48
N LEU A 529 -4.94 60.89 -6.49
CA LEU A 529 -4.09 61.76 -5.68
C LEU A 529 -4.48 63.20 -6.02
N LEU A 530 -5.15 63.86 -5.07
CA LEU A 530 -5.32 65.31 -5.06
C LEU A 530 -3.95 65.96 -5.23
N GLN A 531 -3.73 66.62 -6.37
CA GLN A 531 -2.59 67.48 -6.59
C GLN A 531 -2.62 68.60 -5.54
N ILE A 532 -1.82 68.44 -4.49
CA ILE A 532 -1.47 69.55 -3.60
C ILE A 532 -0.40 70.37 -4.33
N MET A 533 -0.80 71.56 -4.76
CA MET A 533 0.10 72.63 -5.20
C MET A 533 1.17 72.87 -4.13
N SER A 534 2.45 72.80 -4.53
CA SER A 534 3.52 73.47 -3.81
C SER A 534 4.31 74.33 -4.80
N LEU A 535 4.14 75.64 -4.61
CA LEU A 535 5.01 76.69 -5.11
C LEU A 535 6.35 76.61 -4.36
N VAL A 536 7.45 76.29 -5.06
CA VAL A 536 8.79 76.78 -4.70
C VAL A 536 9.61 76.97 -5.99
N PRO A 537 10.18 78.17 -6.25
CA PRO A 537 11.06 78.39 -7.39
C PRO A 537 12.45 77.82 -7.12
N TYR A 538 12.98 77.05 -8.08
CA TYR A 538 14.37 76.64 -8.13
C TYR A 538 15.16 77.70 -8.91
N ASP A 539 15.98 78.47 -8.20
CA ASP A 539 17.16 79.13 -8.73
C ASP A 539 18.31 78.84 -7.77
N ILE A 540 19.38 78.21 -8.27
CA ILE A 540 20.81 78.37 -7.95
C ILE A 540 21.57 77.17 -8.55
N VAL A 541 22.17 77.34 -9.73
CA VAL A 541 23.60 77.59 -10.05
C VAL A 541 24.40 76.31 -10.38
N SER A 542 24.97 76.36 -11.58
CA SER A 542 25.95 75.49 -12.22
C SER A 542 27.39 75.74 -11.73
N SER A 543 28.30 74.81 -12.09
CA SER A 543 29.77 74.77 -11.87
C SER A 543 30.18 74.32 -10.45
N ILE A 544 31.03 73.31 -10.24
CA ILE A 544 32.18 72.72 -10.98
C ILE A 544 32.16 71.20 -10.85
#